data_AF-A0A9R0QY85-F1
#
_entry.id   AF-A0A9R0QY85-F1
#
_cell.length_a   1.000
_cell.length_b   1.000
_cell.length_c   1.000
_cell.angle_alpha   90.00
_cell.angle_beta   90.00
_cell.angle_gamma   90.00
#
_symmetry.space_group_name_H-M   'P 1'
#
loop_
_entity.id
_entity.type
_entity.pdbx_description
1 polymer ?
#
loop_
_entity_poly.entity_id
_entity_poly.type
_entity_poly.pdbx_seq_one_letter_code
_entity_poly.pdbx_strand_id
1 'polypeptide(L)'
;MASVRSCVSVKPAAGPARYRSARVGAASLEPTSLRIAASQSATMLLAVRVLFGVAEGVAFPTMSTFLPKWFPTHERATAVGLSMGGFHLGNVVSFLATPIIMSHIGLAGTFAFFASLGYLWLSVWLSNVESDPIDSRTISKSELQLILAGRSKSKVKGSKSPSLREVFSKMEMWAIIVANVINNWGYFVLLSWMPVYFKTVYNVNLKQAAWFSAIPWGVMALSGYVAGASADFMIKSGLSIVRVRKIMQSIGFIGPGVSLLCLRFAQTPSVAAVIMTAALGLSSCSQAGYFCNVQDIAPKYAGSLHGMTNGIGTVAAIVSTVGAGYFVQWLGSFQAFLTLTAVLYFSATVFYNIYATGDLVFD
;
A
#
# COMPACT_ATOMS: atom_id res chain seq x y z
N MET A 1 -58.54 -12.73 17.52
CA MET A 1 -57.62 -11.61 17.80
C MET A 1 -56.20 -12.09 17.64
N ALA A 2 -55.58 -11.73 16.51
CA ALA A 2 -54.16 -11.91 16.24
C ALA A 2 -53.35 -10.75 16.83
N SER A 3 -52.11 -11.01 17.24
CA SER A 3 -51.01 -10.02 17.32
C SER A 3 -49.71 -10.81 17.53
N VAL A 4 -48.99 -11.20 16.47
CA VAL A 4 -47.92 -10.43 15.80
C VAL A 4 -46.80 -10.02 16.77
N ARG A 5 -45.83 -10.93 16.96
CA ARG A 5 -44.45 -10.61 17.33
C ARG A 5 -43.53 -11.29 16.31
N SER A 6 -43.16 -10.54 15.27
CA SER A 6 -42.13 -10.94 14.30
C SER A 6 -41.17 -9.79 14.05
N CYS A 7 -39.89 -10.15 14.04
CA CYS A 7 -38.80 -9.52 13.29
C CYS A 7 -38.44 -8.06 13.62
N VAL A 8 -37.53 -7.90 14.58
CA VAL A 8 -36.46 -6.90 14.47
C VAL A 8 -35.12 -7.66 14.51
N SER A 9 -34.86 -8.39 13.43
CA SER A 9 -33.50 -8.81 13.09
C SER A 9 -32.84 -7.61 12.40
N VAL A 10 -32.13 -6.80 13.18
CA VAL A 10 -31.21 -5.80 12.65
C VAL A 10 -30.13 -6.57 11.91
N LYS A 11 -30.32 -6.75 10.59
CA LYS A 11 -29.25 -7.20 9.69
C LYS A 11 -28.06 -6.25 9.90
N PRO A 12 -26.88 -6.74 10.34
CA PRO A 12 -25.73 -5.87 10.44
C PRO A 12 -25.34 -5.39 9.03
N ALA A 13 -24.80 -4.17 9.01
CA ALA A 13 -24.24 -3.40 7.92
C ALA A 13 -23.89 -4.17 6.63
N ALA A 14 -24.22 -3.56 5.49
CA ALA A 14 -23.88 -4.00 4.14
C ALA A 14 -22.51 -4.70 4.06
N GLY A 15 -22.50 -5.93 3.54
CA GLY A 15 -21.30 -6.76 3.52
C GLY A 15 -20.11 -6.11 2.79
N PRO A 16 -18.87 -6.54 3.08
CA PRO A 16 -17.65 -5.94 2.57
C PRO A 16 -17.50 -5.98 1.04
N ALA A 17 -18.27 -6.80 0.31
CA ALA A 17 -18.36 -6.72 -1.16
C ALA A 17 -19.03 -5.42 -1.63
N ARG A 18 -20.14 -5.00 -1.02
CA ARG A 18 -20.87 -3.79 -1.44
C ARG A 18 -20.07 -2.51 -1.20
N TYR A 19 -19.32 -2.44 -0.09
CA TYR A 19 -18.38 -1.34 0.16
C TYR A 19 -17.23 -1.29 -0.86
N ARG A 20 -16.77 -2.45 -1.34
CA ARG A 20 -15.72 -2.55 -2.37
C ARG A 20 -16.19 -2.15 -3.76
N SER A 21 -17.42 -2.53 -4.11
CA SER A 21 -18.10 -2.10 -5.33
C SER A 21 -18.27 -0.59 -5.39
N ALA A 22 -18.64 0.04 -4.27
CA ALA A 22 -18.78 1.49 -4.16
C ALA A 22 -17.44 2.22 -4.38
N ARG A 23 -16.32 1.64 -3.91
CA ARG A 23 -14.96 2.20 -4.09
C ARG A 23 -14.52 2.24 -5.55
N VAL A 24 -14.63 1.13 -6.27
CA VAL A 24 -14.17 1.09 -7.68
C VAL A 24 -15.09 1.94 -8.56
N GLY A 25 -16.39 2.04 -8.21
CA GLY A 25 -17.32 3.00 -8.81
C GLY A 25 -16.92 4.45 -8.54
N ALA A 26 -16.53 4.80 -7.31
CA ALA A 26 -16.05 6.13 -6.96
C ALA A 26 -14.74 6.48 -7.69
N ALA A 27 -13.72 5.62 -7.64
CA ALA A 27 -12.44 5.86 -8.33
C ALA A 27 -12.59 6.04 -9.86
N SER A 28 -13.57 5.36 -10.48
CA SER A 28 -13.85 5.51 -11.92
C SER A 28 -14.56 6.82 -12.27
N LEU A 29 -15.23 7.47 -11.30
CA LEU A 29 -15.89 8.77 -11.46
C LEU A 29 -14.93 9.95 -11.24
N GLU A 30 -13.75 9.71 -10.66
CA GLU A 30 -12.75 10.73 -10.34
C GLU A 30 -12.30 11.57 -11.53
N PRO A 31 -11.90 10.97 -12.66
CA PRO A 31 -11.36 11.74 -13.77
C PRO A 31 -12.38 12.72 -14.36
N THR A 32 -13.64 12.29 -14.44
CA THR A 32 -14.74 13.07 -15.05
C THR A 32 -15.20 14.22 -14.14
N SER A 33 -15.25 13.97 -12.83
CA SER A 33 -15.67 14.96 -11.83
C SER A 33 -14.59 15.98 -11.53
N LEU A 34 -13.30 15.59 -11.53
CA LEU A 34 -12.17 16.52 -11.45
C LEU A 34 -12.15 17.51 -12.61
N ARG A 35 -12.47 17.05 -13.83
CA ARG A 35 -12.55 17.93 -15.00
C ARG A 35 -13.61 19.03 -14.84
N ILE A 36 -14.81 18.64 -14.38
CA ILE A 36 -15.95 19.56 -14.19
C ILE A 36 -15.69 20.53 -13.04
N ALA A 37 -15.03 20.06 -11.98
CA ALA A 37 -14.67 20.88 -10.83
C ALA A 37 -13.54 21.87 -11.15
N ALA A 38 -12.51 21.44 -11.90
CA ALA A 38 -11.41 22.29 -12.35
C ALA A 38 -11.88 23.44 -13.24
N SER A 39 -12.93 23.25 -14.05
CA SER A 39 -13.49 24.30 -14.90
C SER A 39 -14.37 25.32 -14.15
N GLN A 40 -14.75 25.06 -12.90
CA GLN A 40 -15.68 25.91 -12.14
C GLN A 40 -14.99 26.71 -11.04
N SER A 41 -14.19 26.07 -10.18
CA SER A 41 -13.50 26.75 -9.07
C SER A 41 -12.43 25.88 -8.43
N ALA A 42 -11.34 26.50 -7.97
CA ALA A 42 -10.30 25.83 -7.17
C ALA A 42 -10.87 25.16 -5.91
N THR A 43 -11.86 25.78 -5.26
CA THR A 43 -12.50 25.23 -4.06
C THR A 43 -13.28 23.94 -4.36
N MET A 44 -13.94 23.90 -5.51
CA MET A 44 -14.66 22.71 -5.98
C MET A 44 -13.69 21.58 -6.34
N LEU A 45 -12.56 21.91 -6.97
CA LEU A 45 -11.50 20.95 -7.27
C LEU A 45 -10.93 20.33 -5.99
N LEU A 46 -10.66 21.15 -4.96
CA LEU A 46 -10.19 20.67 -3.67
C LEU A 46 -11.23 19.79 -2.97
N ALA A 47 -12.50 20.19 -2.97
CA ALA A 47 -13.58 19.40 -2.38
C ALA A 47 -13.70 18.01 -3.03
N VAL A 48 -13.64 17.95 -4.36
CA VAL A 48 -13.68 16.70 -5.12
C VAL A 48 -12.45 15.83 -4.81
N ARG A 49 -11.25 16.42 -4.70
CA ARG A 49 -10.04 15.68 -4.29
C ARG A 49 -10.13 15.10 -2.88
N VAL A 50 -10.72 15.83 -1.93
CA VAL A 50 -10.94 15.32 -0.57
C VAL A 50 -11.90 14.13 -0.60
N LEU A 51 -13.00 14.23 -1.35
CA LEU A 51 -13.96 13.13 -1.48
C LEU A 51 -13.32 11.86 -2.07
N PHE A 52 -12.47 12.01 -3.10
CA PHE A 52 -11.74 10.87 -3.66
C PHE A 52 -10.71 10.30 -2.70
N GLY A 53 -9.95 11.14 -1.99
CA GLY A 53 -9.03 10.67 -0.96
C GLY A 53 -9.73 9.84 0.11
N VAL A 54 -10.93 10.23 0.53
CA VAL A 54 -11.75 9.46 1.47
C VAL A 54 -12.20 8.13 0.86
N ALA A 55 -12.64 8.12 -0.41
CA ALA A 55 -13.08 6.92 -1.10
C ALA A 55 -11.94 5.92 -1.33
N GLU A 56 -10.74 6.39 -1.68
CA GLU A 56 -9.57 5.56 -1.96
C GLU A 56 -8.88 5.05 -0.69
N GLY A 57 -8.97 5.80 0.42
CA GLY A 57 -8.32 5.46 1.70
C GLY A 57 -8.71 4.10 2.29
N VAL A 58 -9.85 3.52 1.87
CA VAL A 58 -10.30 2.19 2.29
C VAL A 58 -9.59 1.03 1.56
N ALA A 59 -8.71 1.31 0.59
CA ALA A 59 -8.10 0.29 -0.26
C ALA A 59 -7.22 -0.72 0.50
N PHE A 60 -6.22 -0.25 1.25
CA PHE A 60 -5.33 -1.14 2.01
C PHE A 60 -6.01 -1.87 3.18
N PRO A 61 -6.93 -1.23 3.95
CA PRO A 61 -7.75 -1.93 4.94
C PRO A 61 -8.55 -3.09 4.34
N THR A 62 -9.16 -2.83 3.18
CA THR A 62 -9.91 -3.85 2.46
C THR A 62 -9.02 -5.01 2.04
N MET A 63 -7.85 -4.74 1.47
CA MET A 63 -6.89 -5.77 1.08
C MET A 63 -6.47 -6.64 2.28
N SER A 64 -6.21 -6.01 3.43
CA SER A 64 -5.82 -6.68 4.68
C SER A 64 -6.94 -7.52 5.32
N THR A 65 -8.20 -7.33 4.93
CA THR A 65 -9.32 -8.20 5.35
C THR A 65 -9.69 -9.25 4.31
N PHE A 66 -9.36 -9.02 3.05
CA PHE A 66 -9.72 -9.89 1.94
C PHE A 66 -8.71 -11.01 1.73
N LEU A 67 -7.42 -10.67 1.62
CA LEU A 67 -6.37 -11.64 1.32
C LEU A 67 -6.29 -12.77 2.36
N PRO A 68 -6.40 -12.53 3.69
CA PRO A 68 -6.38 -13.61 4.68
C PRO A 68 -7.55 -14.60 4.58
N LYS A 69 -8.65 -14.23 3.90
CA LYS A 69 -9.79 -15.13 3.70
C LYS A 69 -9.60 -16.04 2.49
N TRP A 70 -8.88 -15.56 1.48
CA TRP A 70 -8.71 -16.24 0.19
C TRP A 70 -7.39 -16.99 0.08
N PHE A 71 -6.37 -16.59 0.85
CA PHE A 71 -5.05 -17.20 0.79
C PHE A 71 -4.63 -17.78 2.14
N PRO A 72 -4.09 -19.00 2.17
CA PRO A 72 -3.55 -19.60 3.39
C PRO A 72 -2.32 -18.81 3.86
N THR A 73 -1.98 -18.93 5.16
CA THR A 73 -0.91 -18.14 5.78
C THR A 73 0.45 -18.27 5.06
N HIS A 74 0.74 -19.42 4.44
CA HIS A 74 2.00 -19.70 3.76
C HIS A 74 2.06 -19.26 2.27
N GLU A 75 1.00 -18.64 1.75
CA GLU A 75 0.98 -18.02 0.41
C GLU A 75 0.56 -16.54 0.47
N ARG A 76 0.31 -16.06 1.68
CA ARG A 76 -0.22 -14.73 1.95
C ARG A 76 0.77 -13.65 1.56
N ALA A 77 2.07 -13.84 1.78
CA ALA A 77 3.06 -12.83 1.44
C ALA A 77 3.19 -12.67 -0.08
N THR A 78 3.13 -13.77 -0.83
CA THR A 78 3.07 -13.74 -2.30
C THR A 78 1.82 -13.04 -2.81
N ALA A 79 0.65 -13.32 -2.23
CA ALA A 79 -0.60 -12.67 -2.62
C ALA A 79 -0.59 -11.15 -2.36
N VAL A 80 -0.03 -10.72 -1.22
CA VAL A 80 0.19 -9.30 -0.90
C VAL A 80 1.19 -8.68 -1.88
N GLY A 81 2.32 -9.35 -2.13
CA GLY A 81 3.36 -8.89 -3.05
C GLY A 81 2.85 -8.71 -4.49
N LEU A 82 2.01 -9.64 -4.97
CA LEU A 82 1.38 -9.54 -6.29
C LEU A 82 0.38 -8.38 -6.35
N SER A 83 -0.44 -8.21 -5.31
CA SER A 83 -1.42 -7.12 -5.23
C SER A 83 -0.74 -5.74 -5.23
N MET A 84 0.33 -5.60 -4.44
CA MET A 84 1.14 -4.40 -4.41
C MET A 84 1.96 -4.21 -5.69
N GLY A 85 2.39 -5.29 -6.34
CA GLY A 85 2.98 -5.25 -7.68
C GLY A 85 2.06 -4.60 -8.69
N GLY A 86 0.77 -4.96 -8.69
CA GLY A 86 -0.25 -4.29 -9.50
C GLY A 86 -0.38 -2.79 -9.20
N PHE A 87 -0.35 -2.40 -7.92
CA PHE A 87 -0.36 -0.99 -7.51
C PHE A 87 0.84 -0.21 -8.07
N HIS A 88 2.06 -0.76 -7.99
CA HIS A 88 3.26 -0.12 -8.52
C HIS A 88 3.30 -0.09 -10.05
N LEU A 89 2.81 -1.14 -10.72
CA LEU A 89 2.63 -1.14 -12.19
C LEU A 89 1.64 -0.06 -12.63
N GLY A 90 0.59 0.18 -11.84
CA GLY A 90 -0.33 1.30 -12.04
C GLY A 90 0.42 2.64 -12.10
N ASN A 91 1.36 2.88 -11.19
CA ASN A 91 2.20 4.09 -11.22
C ASN A 91 3.04 4.18 -12.50
N VAL A 92 3.65 3.08 -12.93
CA VAL A 92 4.44 3.03 -14.17
C VAL A 92 3.58 3.36 -15.39
N VAL A 93 2.43 2.71 -15.52
CA VAL A 93 1.48 2.98 -16.62
C VAL A 93 1.03 4.44 -16.57
N SER A 94 0.69 4.96 -15.39
CA SER A 94 0.29 6.35 -15.22
C SER A 94 1.40 7.33 -15.63
N PHE A 95 2.65 7.11 -15.21
CA PHE A 95 3.78 7.99 -15.56
C PHE A 95 4.09 7.99 -17.06
N LEU A 96 3.95 6.85 -17.74
CA LEU A 96 4.27 6.72 -19.17
C LEU A 96 3.10 7.14 -20.06
N ALA A 97 1.88 6.72 -19.74
CA ALA A 97 0.70 6.97 -20.55
C ALA A 97 0.22 8.41 -20.45
N THR A 98 0.25 9.02 -19.26
CA THR A 98 -0.31 10.37 -19.04
C THR A 98 0.31 11.43 -19.96
N PRO A 99 1.64 11.57 -20.09
CA PRO A 99 2.23 12.58 -20.97
C PRO A 99 1.89 12.36 -22.45
N ILE A 100 1.85 11.09 -22.90
CA ILE A 100 1.58 10.74 -24.30
C ILE A 100 0.12 11.07 -24.63
N ILE A 101 -0.82 10.59 -23.82
CA ILE A 101 -2.25 10.81 -24.03
C ILE A 101 -2.56 12.32 -23.96
N MET A 102 -1.99 13.01 -22.97
CA MET A 102 -2.18 14.45 -22.82
C MET A 102 -1.67 15.25 -24.03
N SER A 103 -0.57 14.82 -24.67
CA SER A 103 -0.06 15.50 -25.88
C SER A 103 -0.92 15.31 -27.13
N HIS A 104 -1.72 14.23 -27.22
CA HIS A 104 -2.51 13.92 -28.41
C HIS A 104 -3.98 14.31 -28.28
N ILE A 105 -4.61 14.00 -27.15
CA ILE A 105 -6.06 14.18 -26.93
C ILE A 105 -6.37 15.12 -25.76
N GLY A 106 -5.34 15.79 -25.24
CA GLY A 106 -5.46 16.79 -24.18
C GLY A 106 -5.84 16.22 -22.81
N LEU A 107 -6.06 17.14 -21.88
CA LEU A 107 -6.39 16.82 -20.49
C LEU A 107 -7.71 16.05 -20.36
N ALA A 108 -8.73 16.43 -21.13
CA ALA A 108 -10.04 15.80 -21.13
C ALA A 108 -9.98 14.32 -21.56
N GLY A 109 -9.21 14.02 -22.61
CA GLY A 109 -9.04 12.65 -23.10
C GLY A 109 -8.24 11.78 -22.13
N THR A 110 -7.26 12.37 -21.44
CA THR A 110 -6.49 11.68 -20.39
C THR A 110 -7.40 11.20 -19.26
N PHE A 111 -8.28 12.07 -18.78
CA PHE A 111 -9.25 11.69 -17.74
C PHE A 111 -10.23 10.61 -18.23
N ALA A 112 -10.77 10.75 -19.44
CA ALA A 112 -11.69 9.76 -20.00
C ALA A 112 -11.05 8.37 -20.14
N PHE A 113 -9.77 8.29 -20.51
CA PHE A 113 -9.02 7.05 -20.63
C PHE A 113 -8.88 6.30 -19.29
N PHE A 114 -8.49 6.99 -18.22
CA PHE A 114 -8.38 6.35 -16.91
C PHE A 114 -9.75 5.98 -16.32
N ALA A 115 -10.78 6.80 -16.59
CA ALA A 115 -12.14 6.49 -16.18
C ALA A 115 -12.65 5.19 -16.85
N SER A 116 -12.47 5.05 -18.16
CA SER A 116 -12.93 3.86 -18.89
C SER A 116 -12.24 2.59 -18.42
N LEU A 117 -10.94 2.64 -18.12
CA LEU A 117 -10.21 1.53 -17.54
C LEU A 117 -10.74 1.15 -16.16
N GLY A 118 -11.06 2.14 -15.31
CA GLY A 118 -11.71 1.93 -14.02
C GLY A 118 -13.07 1.25 -14.12
N TYR A 119 -13.94 1.71 -15.03
CA TYR A 119 -15.27 1.12 -15.26
C TYR A 119 -15.19 -0.31 -15.79
N LEU A 120 -14.25 -0.57 -16.70
CA LEU A 120 -14.00 -1.92 -17.21
C LEU A 120 -13.59 -2.84 -16.06
N TRP A 121 -12.65 -2.39 -15.22
CA TRP A 121 -12.22 -3.15 -14.05
C TRP A 121 -13.34 -3.38 -13.05
N LEU A 122 -14.16 -2.37 -12.76
CA LEU A 122 -15.35 -2.50 -11.90
C LEU A 122 -16.30 -3.58 -12.42
N SER A 123 -16.58 -3.58 -13.73
CA SER A 123 -17.50 -4.52 -14.35
C SER A 123 -17.01 -5.96 -14.25
N VAL A 124 -15.70 -6.17 -14.45
CA VAL A 124 -15.05 -7.48 -14.27
C VAL A 124 -15.08 -7.90 -12.80
N TRP A 125 -14.81 -6.98 -11.87
CA TRP A 125 -14.79 -7.26 -10.43
C TRP A 125 -16.17 -7.64 -9.89
N LEU A 126 -17.21 -6.91 -10.31
CA LEU A 126 -18.60 -7.15 -9.87
C LEU A 126 -19.16 -8.49 -10.36
N SER A 127 -18.70 -8.98 -11.51
CA SER A 127 -19.18 -10.24 -12.09
C SER A 127 -18.46 -11.48 -11.58
N ASN A 128 -17.21 -11.35 -11.08
CA ASN A 128 -16.34 -12.50 -10.80
C ASN A 128 -15.84 -12.61 -9.35
N VAL A 129 -16.03 -11.62 -8.49
CA VAL A 129 -15.39 -11.59 -7.16
C VAL A 129 -16.41 -11.56 -6.01
N GLU A 130 -16.49 -12.66 -5.26
CA GLU A 130 -17.25 -12.76 -4.01
C GLU A 130 -16.45 -12.35 -2.75
N SER A 131 -17.16 -12.10 -1.65
CA SER A 131 -16.54 -11.68 -0.38
C SER A 131 -15.86 -12.79 0.40
N ASP A 132 -16.45 -13.98 0.40
CA ASP A 132 -15.94 -15.16 1.10
C ASP A 132 -15.81 -16.29 0.07
N PRO A 133 -14.71 -17.07 0.08
CA PRO A 133 -14.53 -18.19 -0.84
C PRO A 133 -15.66 -19.23 -0.78
N ILE A 134 -16.37 -19.34 0.35
CA ILE A 134 -17.52 -20.25 0.50
C ILE A 134 -18.68 -19.87 -0.45
N ASP A 135 -18.85 -18.58 -0.72
CA ASP A 135 -19.91 -18.06 -1.59
C ASP A 135 -19.50 -18.07 -3.08
N SER A 136 -18.25 -18.44 -3.38
CA SER A 136 -17.71 -18.38 -4.74
C SER A 136 -18.35 -19.44 -5.63
N ARG A 137 -18.78 -19.01 -6.82
CA ARG A 137 -19.42 -19.89 -7.82
C ARG A 137 -18.43 -20.67 -8.67
N THR A 138 -17.18 -20.21 -8.73
CA THR A 138 -16.14 -20.70 -9.65
C THR A 138 -15.09 -21.56 -8.96
N ILE A 139 -15.05 -21.56 -7.62
CA ILE A 139 -14.02 -22.29 -6.85
C ILE A 139 -14.24 -23.81 -6.89
N SER A 140 -13.15 -24.56 -7.02
CA SER A 140 -13.20 -26.02 -6.93
C SER A 140 -13.34 -26.48 -5.47
N LYS A 141 -13.99 -27.64 -5.25
CA LYS A 141 -14.16 -28.19 -3.89
C LYS A 141 -12.83 -28.49 -3.21
N SER A 142 -11.82 -28.96 -3.95
CA SER A 142 -10.48 -29.26 -3.45
C SER A 142 -9.75 -27.98 -3.00
N GLU A 143 -9.81 -26.92 -3.80
CA GLU A 143 -9.22 -25.63 -3.46
C GLU A 143 -9.90 -24.99 -2.25
N LEU A 144 -11.23 -25.03 -2.18
CA LEU A 144 -11.96 -24.53 -1.02
C LEU A 144 -11.51 -25.23 0.28
N GLN A 145 -11.29 -26.54 0.24
CA GLN A 145 -10.78 -27.28 1.40
C GLN A 145 -9.35 -26.86 1.77
N LEU A 146 -8.47 -26.62 0.81
CA LEU A 146 -7.12 -26.11 1.07
C LEU A 146 -7.14 -24.73 1.75
N ILE A 147 -7.98 -23.81 1.25
CA ILE A 147 -8.12 -22.47 1.84
C ILE A 147 -8.66 -22.57 3.27
N LEU A 148 -9.72 -23.36 3.49
CA LEU A 148 -10.33 -23.52 4.80
C LEU A 148 -9.40 -24.22 5.80
N ALA A 149 -8.61 -25.20 5.37
CA ALA A 149 -7.62 -25.88 6.19
C ALA A 149 -6.46 -24.94 6.59
N GLY A 150 -6.07 -24.02 5.69
CA GLY A 150 -5.03 -23.02 5.93
C GLY A 150 -5.51 -21.75 6.65
N ARG A 151 -6.82 -21.60 6.89
CA ARG A 151 -7.41 -20.46 7.60
C ARG A 151 -7.17 -20.64 9.10
N SER A 152 -6.60 -19.62 9.75
CA SER A 152 -6.50 -19.63 11.22
C SER A 152 -7.90 -19.80 11.81
N LYS A 153 -8.10 -20.83 12.65
CA LYS A 153 -9.39 -21.20 13.27
C LYS A 153 -9.82 -20.15 14.30
N SER A 154 -10.16 -18.98 13.82
CA SER A 154 -10.64 -17.89 14.66
C SER A 154 -12.13 -18.12 14.94
N LYS A 155 -12.46 -18.64 16.13
CA LYS A 155 -13.85 -18.87 16.54
C LYS A 155 -14.60 -17.54 16.57
N VAL A 156 -15.61 -17.40 15.71
CA VAL A 156 -16.45 -16.20 15.53
C VAL A 156 -17.54 -16.09 16.61
N LYS A 157 -17.20 -16.15 17.90
CA LYS A 157 -18.20 -15.91 18.96
C LYS A 157 -17.73 -14.85 19.95
N GLY A 158 -18.17 -13.61 19.72
CA GLY A 158 -18.43 -12.64 20.78
C GLY A 158 -17.28 -11.79 21.32
N SER A 159 -16.09 -11.72 20.71
CA SER A 159 -15.05 -10.80 21.21
C SER A 159 -15.40 -9.34 20.87
N LYS A 160 -15.40 -8.49 21.91
CA LYS A 160 -15.51 -7.04 21.76
C LYS A 160 -14.28 -6.54 20.99
N SER A 161 -14.46 -5.59 20.08
CA SER A 161 -13.33 -4.94 19.41
C SER A 161 -12.36 -4.37 20.45
N PRO A 162 -11.04 -4.56 20.29
CA PRO A 162 -10.06 -4.02 21.23
C PRO A 162 -10.24 -2.50 21.30
N SER A 163 -10.27 -1.98 22.52
CA SER A 163 -10.37 -0.54 22.73
C SER A 163 -9.11 0.16 22.19
N LEU A 164 -9.25 1.41 21.73
CA LEU A 164 -8.09 2.18 21.24
C LEU A 164 -6.96 2.24 22.29
N ARG A 165 -7.32 2.33 23.58
CA ARG A 165 -6.36 2.33 24.69
C ARG A 165 -5.56 1.04 24.75
N GLU A 166 -6.20 -0.12 24.55
CA GLU A 166 -5.50 -1.41 24.52
C GLU A 166 -4.58 -1.52 23.31
N VAL A 167 -5.04 -1.05 22.15
CA VAL A 167 -4.25 -1.05 20.90
C VAL A 167 -2.97 -0.22 21.06
N PHE A 168 -3.07 0.99 21.60
CA PHE A 168 -1.92 1.88 21.80
C PHE A 168 -1.08 1.56 23.05
N SER A 169 -1.52 0.64 23.91
CA SER A 169 -0.74 0.20 25.08
C SER A 169 0.33 -0.85 24.70
N LYS A 170 0.17 -1.52 23.56
CA LYS A 170 1.04 -2.63 23.11
C LYS A 170 2.23 -2.12 22.28
N MET A 171 3.44 -2.52 22.65
CA MET A 171 4.67 -2.10 21.95
C MET A 171 4.76 -2.73 20.55
N GLU A 172 4.16 -3.90 20.37
CA GLU A 172 4.06 -4.62 19.10
C GLU A 172 3.27 -3.80 18.06
N MET A 173 2.23 -3.09 18.50
CA MET A 173 1.45 -2.18 17.66
C MET A 173 2.27 -0.94 17.30
N TRP A 174 3.02 -0.37 18.26
CA TRP A 174 3.93 0.73 17.98
C TRP A 174 5.01 0.36 16.97
N ALA A 175 5.54 -0.87 17.01
CA ALA A 175 6.50 -1.35 16.02
C ALA A 175 5.93 -1.27 14.59
N ILE A 176 4.66 -1.67 14.41
CA ILE A 176 3.95 -1.57 13.13
C ILE A 176 3.67 -0.11 12.76
N ILE A 177 3.20 0.72 13.70
CA ILE A 177 2.91 2.14 13.45
C ILE A 177 4.17 2.85 12.97
N VAL A 178 5.28 2.72 13.69
CA VAL A 178 6.57 3.34 13.35
C VAL A 178 7.08 2.84 12.00
N ALA A 179 7.01 1.51 11.75
CA ALA A 179 7.38 0.98 10.44
C ALA A 179 6.51 1.55 9.31
N ASN A 180 5.19 1.63 9.50
CA ASN A 180 4.32 2.18 8.47
C ASN A 180 4.55 3.68 8.23
N VAL A 181 4.81 4.45 9.29
CA VAL A 181 5.16 5.88 9.22
C VAL A 181 6.43 6.11 8.41
N ILE A 182 7.49 5.37 8.72
CA ILE A 182 8.78 5.52 8.01
C ILE A 182 8.71 4.96 6.58
N ASN A 183 7.95 3.89 6.35
CA ASN A 183 7.71 3.38 5.00
C ASN A 183 6.97 4.43 4.14
N ASN A 184 5.88 5.02 4.65
CA ASN A 184 5.15 6.08 3.97
C ASN A 184 6.01 7.32 3.73
N TRP A 185 6.81 7.73 4.73
CA TRP A 185 7.77 8.83 4.59
C TRP A 185 8.66 8.63 3.36
N GLY A 186 9.43 7.54 3.32
CA GLY A 186 10.38 7.34 2.23
C GLY A 186 9.73 7.01 0.89
N TYR A 187 8.59 6.31 0.89
CA TYR A 187 7.81 6.02 -0.33
C TYR A 187 7.37 7.31 -1.02
N PHE A 188 6.72 8.23 -0.28
CA PHE A 188 6.20 9.46 -0.86
C PHE A 188 7.31 10.49 -1.16
N VAL A 189 8.39 10.50 -0.39
CA VAL A 189 9.60 11.26 -0.74
C VAL A 189 10.12 10.85 -2.11
N LEU A 190 10.33 9.55 -2.32
CA LEU A 190 10.81 9.05 -3.61
C LEU A 190 9.79 9.28 -4.72
N LEU A 191 8.49 9.13 -4.45
CA LEU A 191 7.44 9.35 -5.44
C LEU A 191 7.38 10.80 -5.92
N SER A 192 7.39 11.76 -5.00
CA SER A 192 7.23 13.18 -5.33
C SER A 192 8.53 13.82 -5.82
N TRP A 193 9.67 13.45 -5.25
CA TRP A 193 10.93 14.16 -5.47
C TRP A 193 11.86 13.50 -6.47
N MET A 194 11.67 12.22 -6.82
CA MET A 194 12.56 11.54 -7.77
C MET A 194 12.60 12.22 -9.16
N PRO A 195 11.47 12.59 -9.80
CA PRO A 195 11.52 13.30 -11.08
C PRO A 195 12.18 14.68 -10.95
N VAL A 196 11.92 15.38 -9.84
CA VAL A 196 12.50 16.69 -9.52
C VAL A 196 14.01 16.56 -9.30
N TYR A 197 14.48 15.52 -8.64
CA TYR A 197 15.89 15.24 -8.40
C TYR A 197 16.64 15.05 -9.72
N PHE A 198 16.12 14.22 -10.63
CA PHE A 198 16.73 14.05 -11.95
C PHE A 198 16.78 15.37 -12.75
N LYS A 199 15.70 16.14 -12.71
CA LYS A 199 15.63 17.43 -13.41
C LYS A 199 16.57 18.48 -12.79
N THR A 200 16.66 18.57 -11.47
CA THR A 200 17.41 19.64 -10.78
C THR A 200 18.90 19.34 -10.64
N VAL A 201 19.27 18.09 -10.35
CA VAL A 201 20.67 17.70 -10.12
C VAL A 201 21.39 17.36 -11.42
N TYR A 202 20.70 16.67 -12.34
CA TYR A 202 21.31 16.20 -13.60
C TYR A 202 20.85 16.98 -14.83
N ASN A 203 19.99 17.99 -14.66
CA ASN A 203 19.47 18.84 -15.73
C ASN A 203 18.89 18.05 -16.93
N VAL A 204 18.33 16.85 -16.67
CA VAL A 204 17.75 16.03 -17.74
C VAL A 204 16.36 16.55 -18.13
N ASN A 205 16.01 16.34 -19.39
CA ASN A 205 14.70 16.74 -19.90
C ASN A 205 13.56 16.01 -19.18
N LEU A 206 12.38 16.64 -19.10
CA LEU A 206 11.22 16.10 -18.38
C LEU A 206 10.84 14.68 -18.82
N LYS A 207 10.91 14.40 -20.13
CA LYS A 207 10.65 13.06 -20.69
C LYS A 207 11.66 12.03 -20.17
N GLN A 208 12.93 12.38 -20.09
CA GLN A 208 13.97 11.49 -19.58
C GLN A 208 13.84 11.30 -18.07
N ALA A 209 13.55 12.35 -17.30
CA ALA A 209 13.29 12.25 -15.86
C ALA A 209 12.12 11.29 -15.57
N ALA A 210 11.05 11.35 -16.37
CA ALA A 210 9.92 10.42 -16.25
C ALA A 210 10.33 8.97 -16.51
N TRP A 211 11.13 8.71 -17.56
CA TRP A 211 11.67 7.38 -17.84
C TRP A 211 12.58 6.85 -16.73
N PHE A 212 13.52 7.67 -16.24
CA PHE A 212 14.40 7.31 -15.13
C PHE A 212 13.64 7.06 -13.82
N SER A 213 12.46 7.67 -13.66
CA SER A 213 11.60 7.45 -12.49
C SER A 213 10.71 6.21 -12.63
N ALA A 214 10.26 5.89 -13.85
CA ALA A 214 9.37 4.76 -14.11
C ALA A 214 10.05 3.40 -13.86
N ILE A 215 11.34 3.26 -14.21
CA ILE A 215 12.10 2.02 -14.06
C ILE A 215 12.17 1.55 -12.58
N PRO A 216 12.59 2.39 -11.61
CA PRO A 216 12.54 2.04 -10.19
C PRO A 216 11.18 1.51 -9.70
N TRP A 217 10.07 2.13 -10.10
CA TRP A 217 8.72 1.66 -9.75
C TRP A 217 8.36 0.33 -10.39
N GLY A 218 8.76 0.10 -11.65
CA GLY A 218 8.56 -1.18 -12.33
C GLY A 218 9.35 -2.33 -11.66
N VAL A 219 10.59 -2.06 -11.26
CA VAL A 219 11.40 -3.05 -10.53
C VAL A 219 10.83 -3.30 -9.14
N MET A 220 10.31 -2.29 -8.45
CA MET A 220 9.58 -2.46 -7.18
C MET A 220 8.38 -3.40 -7.33
N ALA A 221 7.67 -3.31 -8.46
CA ALA A 221 6.53 -4.18 -8.72
C ALA A 221 6.94 -5.66 -8.84
N LEU A 222 8.00 -5.94 -9.60
CA LEU A 222 8.50 -7.30 -9.80
C LEU A 222 9.15 -7.87 -8.54
N SER A 223 9.96 -7.05 -7.86
CA SER A 223 10.62 -7.43 -6.61
C SER A 223 9.62 -7.70 -5.48
N GLY A 224 8.45 -7.04 -5.46
CA GLY A 224 7.39 -7.33 -4.50
C GLY A 224 6.91 -8.78 -4.57
N TYR A 225 6.75 -9.35 -5.78
CA TYR A 225 6.44 -10.77 -5.94
C TYR A 225 7.58 -11.67 -5.43
N VAL A 226 8.81 -11.37 -5.83
CA VAL A 226 9.99 -12.15 -5.41
C VAL A 226 10.17 -12.12 -3.88
N ALA A 227 9.96 -10.96 -3.26
CA ALA A 227 9.99 -10.80 -1.81
C ALA A 227 8.88 -11.62 -1.14
N GLY A 228 7.65 -11.55 -1.64
CA GLY A 228 6.53 -12.38 -1.14
C GLY A 228 6.83 -13.87 -1.22
N ALA A 229 7.25 -14.35 -2.40
CA ALA A 229 7.59 -15.75 -2.64
C ALA A 229 8.77 -16.22 -1.76
N SER A 230 9.77 -15.37 -1.56
CA SER A 230 10.91 -15.66 -0.68
C SER A 230 10.49 -15.76 0.79
N ALA A 231 9.57 -14.91 1.25
CA ALA A 231 9.02 -14.99 2.61
C ALA A 231 8.23 -16.29 2.82
N ASP A 232 7.37 -16.62 1.87
CA ASP A 232 6.56 -17.83 1.91
C ASP A 232 7.45 -19.09 1.85
N PHE A 233 8.52 -19.09 1.04
CA PHE A 233 9.50 -20.17 1.00
C PHE A 233 10.23 -20.34 2.34
N MET A 234 10.67 -19.25 2.99
CA MET A 234 11.30 -19.31 4.31
C MET A 234 10.35 -19.86 5.38
N ILE A 235 9.07 -19.48 5.35
CA ILE A 235 8.05 -20.01 6.26
C ILE A 235 7.83 -21.51 6.00
N LYS A 236 7.71 -21.93 4.73
CA LYS A 236 7.59 -23.35 4.35
C LYS A 236 8.80 -24.18 4.75
N SER A 237 9.99 -23.58 4.76
CA SER A 237 11.25 -24.21 5.18
C SER A 237 11.39 -24.36 6.71
N GLY A 238 10.40 -23.91 7.49
CA GLY A 238 10.36 -24.09 8.94
C GLY A 238 10.85 -22.89 9.76
N LEU A 239 11.15 -21.73 9.15
CA LEU A 239 11.43 -20.52 9.94
C LEU A 239 10.14 -19.98 10.57
N SER A 240 10.22 -19.56 11.83
CA SER A 240 9.12 -18.88 12.51
C SER A 240 8.68 -17.63 11.74
N ILE A 241 7.37 -17.37 11.68
CA ILE A 241 6.78 -16.19 11.01
C ILE A 241 7.45 -14.90 11.50
N VAL A 242 7.62 -14.75 12.82
CA VAL A 242 8.26 -13.56 13.44
C VAL A 242 9.64 -13.28 12.85
N ARG A 243 10.48 -14.31 12.76
CA ARG A 243 11.84 -14.20 12.22
C ARG A 243 11.82 -13.79 10.75
N VAL A 244 10.93 -14.38 9.96
CA VAL A 244 10.77 -14.03 8.54
C VAL A 244 10.32 -12.56 8.39
N ARG A 245 9.32 -12.12 9.15
CA ARG A 245 8.86 -10.72 9.12
C ARG A 245 9.98 -9.73 9.51
N LYS A 246 10.78 -10.06 10.54
CA LYS A 246 11.94 -9.25 10.98
C LYS A 246 13.04 -9.17 9.92
N ILE A 247 13.39 -10.30 9.30
CA ILE A 247 14.39 -10.34 8.20
C ILE A 247 13.91 -9.48 7.03
N MET A 248 12.68 -9.70 6.57
CA MET A 248 12.11 -8.97 5.43
C MET A 248 12.00 -7.49 5.70
N GLN A 249 11.58 -7.11 6.91
CA GLN A 249 11.50 -5.70 7.30
C GLN A 249 12.89 -5.06 7.39
N SER A 250 13.89 -5.78 7.90
CA SER A 250 15.27 -5.29 7.99
C SER A 250 15.86 -5.04 6.61
N ILE A 251 15.67 -5.95 5.66
CA ILE A 251 16.08 -5.75 4.26
C ILE A 251 15.34 -4.54 3.67
N GLY A 252 14.03 -4.47 3.93
CA GLY A 252 13.14 -3.41 3.45
C GLY A 252 13.46 -2.00 3.92
N PHE A 253 14.24 -1.83 5.00
CA PHE A 253 14.65 -0.52 5.53
C PHE A 253 16.15 -0.27 5.44
N ILE A 254 16.99 -1.25 5.77
CA ILE A 254 18.45 -1.11 5.65
C ILE A 254 18.84 -0.96 4.18
N GLY A 255 18.23 -1.74 3.29
CA GLY A 255 18.50 -1.69 1.86
C GLY A 255 18.29 -0.31 1.25
N PRO A 256 17.07 0.28 1.36
CA PRO A 256 16.84 1.65 0.93
C PRO A 256 17.72 2.66 1.66
N GLY A 257 17.90 2.52 2.98
CA GLY A 257 18.74 3.44 3.77
C GLY A 257 20.18 3.53 3.24
N VAL A 258 20.83 2.39 2.99
CA VAL A 258 22.18 2.33 2.41
C VAL A 258 22.19 2.88 0.99
N SER A 259 21.23 2.49 0.15
CA SER A 259 21.14 2.99 -1.23
C SER A 259 20.98 4.51 -1.28
N LEU A 260 20.18 5.10 -0.39
CA LEU A 260 20.01 6.55 -0.30
C LEU A 260 21.31 7.27 0.09
N LEU A 261 22.10 6.70 1.00
CA LEU A 261 23.43 7.23 1.34
C LEU A 261 24.41 7.12 0.16
N CYS A 262 24.36 6.00 -0.57
CA CYS A 262 25.19 5.77 -1.75
C CYS A 262 24.85 6.73 -2.90
N LEU A 263 23.65 7.33 -2.92
CA LEU A 263 23.25 8.26 -3.96
C LEU A 263 24.16 9.49 -4.06
N ARG A 264 24.87 9.85 -2.98
CA ARG A 264 25.90 10.91 -2.98
C ARG A 264 27.05 10.63 -3.96
N PHE A 265 27.35 9.37 -4.22
CA PHE A 265 28.45 8.97 -5.11
C PHE A 265 28.00 8.86 -6.58
N ALA A 266 26.72 9.05 -6.88
CA ALA A 266 26.23 9.03 -8.25
C ALA A 266 26.72 10.26 -9.02
N GLN A 267 27.57 10.05 -10.01
CA GLN A 267 28.08 11.11 -10.89
C GLN A 267 27.23 11.27 -12.16
N THR A 268 26.41 10.28 -12.50
CA THR A 268 25.59 10.27 -13.71
C THR A 268 24.13 9.94 -13.38
N PRO A 269 23.17 10.42 -14.19
CA PRO A 269 21.74 10.14 -13.98
C PRO A 269 21.45 8.63 -14.05
N SER A 270 22.15 7.88 -14.90
CA SER A 270 21.99 6.43 -15.01
C SER A 270 22.42 5.71 -13.71
N VAL A 271 23.53 6.11 -13.11
CA VAL A 271 23.99 5.53 -11.83
C VAL A 271 23.01 5.88 -10.70
N ALA A 272 22.51 7.12 -10.66
CA ALA A 272 21.49 7.50 -9.69
C ALA A 272 20.19 6.68 -9.86
N ALA A 273 19.76 6.44 -11.10
CA ALA A 273 18.60 5.61 -11.39
C ALA A 273 18.81 4.17 -10.90
N VAL A 274 19.97 3.55 -11.16
CA VAL A 274 20.29 2.20 -10.67
C VAL A 274 20.25 2.13 -9.13
N ILE A 275 20.82 3.13 -8.44
CA ILE A 275 20.81 3.18 -6.97
C ILE A 275 19.38 3.34 -6.44
N MET A 276 18.56 4.21 -7.05
CA MET A 276 17.15 4.38 -6.68
C MET A 276 16.30 3.15 -7.00
N THR A 277 16.60 2.45 -8.10
CA THR A 277 16.01 1.14 -8.44
C THR A 277 16.34 0.10 -7.39
N ALA A 278 17.60 0.02 -6.93
CA ALA A 278 17.99 -0.87 -5.85
C ALA A 278 17.28 -0.50 -4.54
N ALA A 279 17.16 0.79 -4.23
CA ALA A 279 16.42 1.27 -3.06
C ALA A 279 14.96 0.81 -3.09
N LEU A 280 14.20 1.13 -4.17
CA LEU A 280 12.80 0.72 -4.26
C LEU A 280 12.63 -0.79 -4.36
N GLY A 281 13.52 -1.49 -5.07
CA GLY A 281 13.52 -2.94 -5.16
C GLY A 281 13.67 -3.62 -3.80
N LEU A 282 14.62 -3.17 -2.97
CA LEU A 282 14.78 -3.68 -1.60
C LEU A 282 13.62 -3.26 -0.69
N SER A 283 13.06 -2.05 -0.87
CA SER A 283 11.91 -1.58 -0.09
C SER A 283 10.66 -2.46 -0.27
N SER A 284 10.56 -3.18 -1.39
CA SER A 284 9.47 -4.13 -1.64
C SER A 284 9.38 -5.23 -0.56
N CYS A 285 10.51 -5.58 0.07
CA CYS A 285 10.55 -6.54 1.18
C CYS A 285 9.72 -6.09 2.41
N SER A 286 9.49 -4.78 2.60
CA SER A 286 8.60 -4.29 3.67
C SER A 286 7.15 -4.75 3.51
N GLN A 287 6.71 -5.09 2.28
CA GLN A 287 5.37 -5.65 2.03
C GLN A 287 5.25 -7.07 2.61
N ALA A 288 6.32 -7.85 2.54
CA ALA A 288 6.40 -9.17 3.19
C ALA A 288 6.76 -9.10 4.68
N GLY A 289 7.19 -7.93 5.16
CA GLY A 289 7.52 -7.61 6.56
C GLY A 289 6.32 -7.05 7.33
N TYR A 290 6.33 -5.75 7.63
CA TYR A 290 5.33 -5.12 8.50
C TYR A 290 3.89 -5.22 7.96
N PHE A 291 3.71 -5.17 6.63
CA PHE A 291 2.38 -5.13 6.01
C PHE A 291 1.62 -6.45 6.26
N CYS A 292 2.30 -7.58 6.11
CA CYS A 292 1.76 -8.89 6.47
C CYS A 292 1.63 -9.06 7.99
N ASN A 293 2.53 -8.45 8.78
CA ASN A 293 2.55 -8.61 10.23
C ASN A 293 1.25 -8.14 10.91
N VAL A 294 0.59 -7.09 10.39
CA VAL A 294 -0.72 -6.63 10.90
C VAL A 294 -1.77 -7.76 10.86
N GLN A 295 -1.72 -8.57 9.80
CA GLN A 295 -2.65 -9.67 9.58
C GLN A 295 -2.32 -10.88 10.46
N ASP A 296 -1.06 -11.03 10.85
CA ASP A 296 -0.57 -12.11 11.70
C ASP A 296 -0.91 -11.83 13.19
N ILE A 297 -0.72 -10.59 13.66
CA ILE A 297 -0.96 -10.18 15.06
C ILE A 297 -2.44 -10.11 15.43
N ALA A 298 -3.31 -9.70 14.49
CA ALA A 298 -4.72 -9.45 14.76
C ALA A 298 -5.63 -9.83 13.57
N PRO A 299 -5.78 -11.12 13.22
CA PRO A 299 -6.52 -11.54 12.04
C PRO A 299 -7.97 -11.02 11.98
N LYS A 300 -8.66 -10.91 13.13
CA LYS A 300 -10.05 -10.43 13.21
C LYS A 300 -10.18 -8.92 12.95
N TYR A 301 -9.17 -8.15 13.36
CA TYR A 301 -9.19 -6.69 13.35
C TYR A 301 -8.18 -6.08 12.36
N ALA A 302 -7.56 -6.92 11.52
CA ALA A 302 -6.47 -6.55 10.63
C ALA A 302 -6.84 -5.35 9.75
N GLY A 303 -8.06 -5.29 9.21
CA GLY A 303 -8.52 -4.14 8.42
C GLY A 303 -8.56 -2.84 9.21
N SER A 304 -9.16 -2.86 10.40
CA SER A 304 -9.29 -1.67 11.26
C SER A 304 -7.94 -1.18 11.77
N LEU A 305 -7.08 -2.11 12.22
CA LEU A 305 -5.72 -1.77 12.67
C LEU A 305 -4.88 -1.24 11.52
N HIS A 306 -4.93 -1.89 10.35
CA HIS A 306 -4.20 -1.43 9.17
C HIS A 306 -4.69 -0.04 8.71
N GLY A 307 -6.01 0.21 8.74
CA GLY A 307 -6.55 1.53 8.42
C GLY A 307 -6.09 2.62 9.37
N MET A 308 -6.04 2.32 10.67
CA MET A 308 -5.51 3.24 11.67
C MET A 308 -4.01 3.52 11.48
N THR A 309 -3.20 2.47 11.33
CA THR A 309 -1.76 2.63 11.08
C THR A 309 -1.50 3.38 9.78
N ASN A 310 -2.31 3.12 8.75
CA ASN A 310 -2.21 3.81 7.46
C ASN A 310 -2.60 5.29 7.59
N GLY A 311 -3.66 5.61 8.32
CA GLY A 311 -4.03 7.01 8.61
C GLY A 311 -2.89 7.78 9.27
N ILE A 312 -2.25 7.21 10.30
CA ILE A 312 -1.09 7.82 10.96
C ILE A 312 0.11 7.94 9.99
N GLY A 313 0.35 6.89 9.18
CA GLY A 313 1.42 6.88 8.18
C GLY A 313 1.25 7.94 7.09
N THR A 314 0.03 8.20 6.63
CA THR A 314 -0.26 9.23 5.62
C THR A 314 0.03 10.64 6.13
N VAL A 315 -0.15 10.92 7.43
CA VAL A 315 0.26 12.21 8.02
C VAL A 315 1.77 12.40 7.85
N ALA A 316 2.57 11.36 8.08
CA ALA A 316 4.01 11.40 7.84
C ALA A 316 4.35 11.58 6.37
N ALA A 317 3.58 10.99 5.44
CA ALA A 317 3.73 11.24 4.01
C ALA A 317 3.52 12.72 3.64
N ILE A 318 2.45 13.34 4.15
CA ILE A 318 2.16 14.77 3.93
C ILE A 318 3.31 15.63 4.48
N VAL A 319 3.74 15.37 5.72
CA VAL A 319 4.84 16.11 6.35
C VAL A 319 6.15 15.92 5.57
N SER A 320 6.46 14.71 5.12
CA SER A 320 7.69 14.41 4.39
C SER A 320 7.74 15.07 3.02
N THR A 321 6.62 15.10 2.29
CA THR A 321 6.56 15.65 0.91
C THR A 321 6.67 17.17 0.91
N VAL A 322 5.94 17.84 1.81
CA VAL A 322 6.03 19.29 2.03
C VAL A 322 7.38 19.65 2.65
N GLY A 323 7.78 18.91 3.68
CA GLY A 323 9.02 19.12 4.43
C GLY A 323 10.26 18.99 3.56
N ALA A 324 10.31 18.01 2.65
CA ALA A 324 11.40 17.86 1.69
C ALA A 324 11.64 19.13 0.86
N GLY A 325 10.57 19.82 0.45
CA GLY A 325 10.70 21.05 -0.34
C GLY A 325 11.33 22.18 0.44
N TYR A 326 10.85 22.42 1.66
CA TYR A 326 11.44 23.42 2.56
C TYR A 326 12.87 23.04 2.97
N PHE A 327 13.14 21.76 3.23
CA PHE A 327 14.47 21.28 3.57
C PHE A 327 15.48 21.54 2.44
N VAL A 328 15.10 21.24 1.20
CA VAL A 328 15.96 21.48 0.04
C VAL A 328 16.18 22.98 -0.18
N GLN A 329 15.16 23.81 0.02
CA GLN A 329 15.30 25.27 -0.08
C GLN A 329 16.19 25.85 1.01
N TRP A 330 16.09 25.36 2.25
CA TRP A 330 16.81 25.90 3.39
C TRP A 330 18.26 25.42 3.48
N LEU A 331 18.51 24.13 3.27
CA LEU A 331 19.85 23.52 3.35
C LEU A 331 20.59 23.53 2.01
N GLY A 332 19.91 23.87 0.91
CA GLY A 332 20.48 23.89 -0.44
C GLY A 332 20.91 22.53 -0.98
N SER A 333 20.60 21.42 -0.28
CA SER A 333 21.11 20.09 -0.62
C SER A 333 20.11 18.98 -0.36
N PHE A 334 19.79 18.23 -1.42
CA PHE A 334 19.03 16.98 -1.34
C PHE A 334 19.70 15.93 -0.44
N GLN A 335 21.03 15.97 -0.32
CA GLN A 335 21.80 14.95 0.42
C GLN A 335 21.49 14.96 1.92
N ALA A 336 21.26 16.14 2.50
CA ALA A 336 20.92 16.24 3.92
C ALA A 336 19.57 15.55 4.22
N PHE A 337 18.59 15.76 3.35
CA PHE A 337 17.26 15.17 3.51
C PHE A 337 17.25 13.65 3.26
N LEU A 338 18.03 13.17 2.28
CA LEU A 338 18.19 11.73 2.04
C LEU A 338 18.93 11.03 3.19
N THR A 339 19.93 11.71 3.78
CA THR A 339 20.64 11.20 4.97
C THR A 339 19.70 11.11 6.17
N LEU A 340 18.86 12.13 6.40
CA LEU A 340 17.81 12.07 7.43
C LEU A 340 16.88 10.87 7.22
N THR A 341 16.43 10.67 5.98
CA THR A 341 15.56 9.54 5.63
C THR A 341 16.26 8.19 5.88
N ALA A 342 17.55 8.06 5.57
CA ALA A 342 18.33 6.86 5.86
C ALA A 342 18.47 6.59 7.38
N VAL A 343 18.72 7.63 8.18
CA VAL A 343 18.78 7.51 9.65
C VAL A 343 17.44 7.05 10.21
N LEU A 344 16.33 7.57 9.72
CA LEU A 344 14.98 7.14 10.10
C LEU A 344 14.72 5.67 9.75
N TYR A 345 15.18 5.21 8.59
CA TYR A 345 15.10 3.79 8.23
C TYR A 345 15.88 2.88 9.18
N PHE A 346 17.12 3.26 9.53
CA PHE A 346 17.93 2.46 10.45
C PHE A 346 17.35 2.44 11.87
N SER A 347 16.91 3.59 12.39
CA SER A 347 16.29 3.65 13.73
C SER A 347 14.99 2.85 13.81
N ALA A 348 14.15 2.94 12.78
CA ALA A 348 12.91 2.15 12.70
C ALA A 348 13.21 0.64 12.56
N THR A 349 14.29 0.25 11.89
CA THR A 349 14.71 -1.16 11.81
C THR A 349 15.07 -1.71 13.19
N VAL A 350 15.84 -0.95 13.97
CA VAL A 350 16.21 -1.33 15.34
C VAL A 350 14.96 -1.48 16.20
N PHE A 351 14.08 -0.46 16.17
CA PHE A 351 12.83 -0.48 16.94
C PHE A 351 11.93 -1.66 16.55
N TYR A 352 11.75 -1.92 15.26
CA TYR A 352 10.94 -3.03 14.76
C TYR A 352 11.53 -4.39 15.17
N ASN A 353 12.85 -4.57 15.08
CA ASN A 353 13.48 -5.84 15.46
C ASN A 353 13.37 -6.14 16.96
N ILE A 354 13.35 -5.12 17.81
CA ILE A 354 13.17 -5.28 19.26
C ILE A 354 11.73 -5.66 19.59
N TYR A 355 10.74 -4.92 19.06
CA TYR A 355 9.35 -5.01 19.54
C TYR A 355 8.38 -5.77 18.64
N ALA A 356 8.72 -6.08 17.39
CA ALA A 356 7.81 -6.82 16.52
C ALA A 356 7.65 -8.28 16.99
N THR A 357 6.40 -8.72 17.06
CA THR A 357 6.01 -10.12 17.17
C THR A 357 5.20 -10.54 15.96
N GLY A 358 5.04 -11.84 15.75
CA GLY A 358 4.07 -12.44 14.84
C GLY A 358 3.12 -13.41 15.56
N ASP A 359 3.15 -13.43 16.89
CA ASP A 359 2.16 -14.11 17.71
C ASP A 359 0.89 -13.28 17.82
N LEU A 360 -0.23 -13.95 18.14
CA LEU A 360 -1.53 -13.31 18.24
C LEU A 360 -1.58 -12.41 19.49
N VAL A 361 -1.77 -11.10 19.29
CA VAL A 361 -1.84 -10.10 20.39
C VAL A 361 -3.27 -9.70 20.69
N PHE A 362 -4.14 -9.71 19.67
CA PHE A 362 -5.56 -9.37 19.81
C PHE A 362 -6.43 -10.53 19.33
N ASP A 363 -7.20 -11.12 20.25
CA ASP A 363 -8.19 -12.17 19.97
C ASP A 363 -9.62 -11.63 20.09
#